data_AF-A0A6A7LCK5-F1
#
_entry.id   AF-A0A6A7LCK5-F1
#
_cell.length_a   1.000
_cell.length_b   1.000
_cell.length_c   1.000
_cell.angle_alpha   90.00
_cell.angle_beta   90.00
_cell.angle_gamma   90.00
#
_symmetry.space_group_name_H-M   'P 1'
#
loop_
_entity.id
_entity.type
_entity.pdbx_description
1 polymer ?
#
loop_
_entity_poly.entity_id
_entity_poly.type
_entity_poly.pdbx_seq_one_letter_code
_entity_poly.pdbx_strand_id
1 'polypeptide(L)'
;MNPLNNIAHRKEEKVLIDNSTKQKKKGPILTSTSHLMSYLTVKNIQADLQIQETKWPKYSEKELTDNSYDWLNDHYPAPTADEKVRKIAVRIKIDSILDSMQNERIILRLVVRNSNIDNIPVFEELGYIFDYAKWASTKRHQYRMTCGSQGDFLKRSLCMGYASWTAMDNTEYSFEDNQWPEPVILRFNGQEYKVFVRIDMSIPKITPVIKGPTKCDATAFTEVETALPIESTANQNWKNNVNRVLNELEDYYENYMIAKTGTEFSFIRTDSL
;
A
#
# COMPACT_ATOMS: atom_id res chain seq x y z
N MET A 1 -45.11 -22.08 68.51
CA MET A 1 -44.62 -23.08 67.55
C MET A 1 -45.47 -22.99 66.28
N ASN A 2 -44.94 -22.37 65.23
CA ASN A 2 -45.14 -22.68 63.79
C ASN A 2 -44.32 -21.64 62.96
N PRO A 3 -43.96 -21.96 61.71
CA PRO A 3 -42.63 -21.69 61.15
C PRO A 3 -42.56 -20.45 60.24
N LEU A 4 -41.34 -19.95 59.98
CA LEU A 4 -41.06 -18.94 58.95
C LEU A 4 -39.98 -19.44 57.99
N ASN A 5 -40.40 -19.69 56.75
CA ASN A 5 -39.59 -19.65 55.54
C ASN A 5 -39.50 -18.19 55.05
N ASN A 6 -38.31 -17.71 54.66
CA ASN A 6 -38.03 -17.18 53.31
C ASN A 6 -36.65 -16.46 53.20
N ILE A 7 -35.73 -17.16 52.56
CA ILE A 7 -34.94 -16.82 51.36
C ILE A 7 -34.65 -15.33 51.02
N ALA A 8 -33.35 -15.11 50.75
CA ALA A 8 -32.68 -14.16 49.85
C ALA A 8 -32.39 -12.71 50.30
N HIS A 9 -31.12 -12.49 50.70
CA HIS A 9 -30.40 -11.25 50.40
C HIS A 9 -29.06 -11.57 49.72
N ARG A 10 -28.99 -11.25 48.42
CA ARG A 10 -27.77 -11.21 47.62
C ARG A 10 -27.10 -9.85 47.90
N LYS A 11 -25.95 -9.84 48.57
CA LYS A 11 -25.12 -8.63 48.71
C LYS A 11 -24.13 -8.58 47.55
N GLU A 12 -24.18 -7.49 46.80
CA GLU A 12 -23.26 -7.14 45.72
C GLU A 12 -21.90 -6.74 46.33
N GLU A 13 -20.85 -7.51 46.05
CA GLU A 13 -19.47 -7.07 46.24
C GLU A 13 -19.07 -6.20 45.04
N LYS A 14 -18.90 -4.89 45.29
CA LYS A 14 -18.25 -3.96 44.36
C LYS A 14 -16.77 -4.30 44.28
N VAL A 15 -16.36 -4.97 43.20
CA VAL A 15 -14.96 -5.04 42.80
C VAL A 15 -14.56 -3.68 42.24
N LEU A 16 -13.71 -2.97 42.98
CA LEU A 16 -13.00 -1.78 42.50
C LEU A 16 -12.09 -2.19 41.34
N ILE A 17 -12.46 -1.80 40.12
CA ILE A 17 -11.60 -1.91 38.94
C ILE A 17 -10.62 -0.74 39.02
N ASP A 18 -9.35 -1.08 39.26
CA ASP A 18 -8.21 -0.19 39.16
C ASP A 18 -8.10 0.36 37.73
N ASN A 19 -8.40 1.64 37.57
CA ASN A 19 -8.30 2.38 36.30
C ASN A 19 -6.85 2.81 36.04
N SER A 20 -5.90 1.87 36.11
CA SER A 20 -4.56 2.09 35.62
C SER A 20 -4.63 2.21 34.09
N THR A 21 -4.60 3.46 33.63
CA THR A 21 -4.35 3.95 32.28
C THR A 21 -3.75 2.88 31.34
N LYS A 22 -4.60 2.28 30.49
CA LYS A 22 -4.15 1.53 29.31
C LYS A 22 -3.39 2.47 28.40
N GLN A 23 -2.09 2.61 28.60
CA GLN A 23 -1.19 3.18 27.60
C GLN A 23 -1.32 2.32 26.33
N LYS A 24 -2.00 2.87 25.31
CA LYS A 24 -2.03 2.28 23.97
C LYS A 24 -0.58 2.13 23.51
N LYS A 25 -0.09 0.90 23.33
CA LYS A 25 1.20 0.66 22.68
C LYS A 25 1.19 1.36 21.31
N LYS A 26 2.00 2.41 21.17
CA LYS A 26 2.30 3.05 19.88
C LYS A 26 3.54 2.35 19.31
N GLY A 27 3.41 1.78 18.12
CA GLY A 27 4.51 1.11 17.41
C GLY A 27 4.02 0.04 16.44
N PRO A 28 4.84 -0.33 15.43
CA PRO A 28 4.54 -1.43 14.52
C PRO A 28 4.42 -2.75 15.26
N ILE A 29 3.40 -3.54 14.92
CA ILE A 29 3.23 -4.90 15.41
C ILE A 29 3.69 -5.86 14.32
N LEU A 30 4.58 -6.77 14.74
CA LEU A 30 5.17 -7.79 13.89
C LEU A 30 4.44 -9.11 14.12
N THR A 31 3.99 -9.74 13.04
CA THR A 31 3.48 -11.11 13.08
C THR A 31 4.19 -11.96 12.03
N SER A 32 4.74 -13.10 12.44
CA SER A 32 5.42 -14.04 11.55
C SER A 32 4.42 -15.05 10.98
N THR A 33 3.88 -14.78 9.79
CA THR A 33 3.25 -15.82 8.98
C THR A 33 3.94 -15.77 7.62
N SER A 34 4.67 -16.85 7.28
CA SER A 34 5.37 -16.95 5.99
C SER A 34 4.35 -17.22 4.89
N HIS A 35 4.16 -16.23 4.00
CA HIS A 35 3.30 -16.34 2.82
C HIS A 35 4.11 -16.15 1.54
N LEU A 36 5.38 -16.56 1.52
CA LEU A 36 6.30 -16.24 0.43
C LEU A 36 5.77 -16.68 -0.95
N MET A 37 5.00 -17.77 -1.01
CA MET A 37 4.34 -18.24 -2.23
C MET A 37 3.16 -17.38 -2.71
N SER A 38 2.49 -16.62 -1.82
CA SER A 38 1.35 -15.77 -2.21
C SER A 38 1.75 -14.58 -3.08
N TYR A 39 3.03 -14.21 -3.10
CA TYR A 39 3.54 -13.06 -3.83
C TYR A 39 4.13 -13.38 -5.21
N LEU A 40 4.35 -14.66 -5.57
CA LEU A 40 5.23 -14.98 -6.70
C LEU A 40 4.54 -15.02 -8.07
N THR A 41 3.26 -15.35 -8.12
CA THR A 41 2.54 -15.55 -9.40
C THR A 41 1.23 -14.78 -9.40
N VAL A 42 0.74 -14.42 -10.59
CA VAL A 42 -0.56 -13.75 -10.74
C VAL A 42 -1.66 -14.55 -10.05
N LYS A 43 -1.72 -15.86 -10.30
CA LYS A 43 -2.70 -16.76 -9.69
C LYS A 43 -2.65 -16.74 -8.15
N ASN A 44 -1.46 -16.76 -7.57
CA ASN A 44 -1.31 -16.78 -6.11
C ASN A 44 -1.69 -15.43 -5.49
N ILE A 45 -1.30 -14.32 -6.11
CA ILE A 45 -1.68 -12.97 -5.65
C ILE A 45 -3.20 -12.78 -5.77
N GLN A 46 -3.80 -13.19 -6.88
CA GLN A 46 -5.25 -13.15 -7.07
C GLN A 46 -5.98 -13.99 -6.02
N ALA A 47 -5.45 -15.17 -5.67
CA ALA A 47 -6.03 -16.03 -4.65
C ALA A 47 -5.89 -15.44 -3.22
N ASP A 48 -4.78 -14.76 -2.92
CA ASP A 48 -4.59 -14.09 -1.62
C ASP A 48 -5.51 -12.87 -1.47
N LEU A 49 -5.60 -12.05 -2.52
CA LEU A 49 -6.36 -10.81 -2.52
C LEU A 49 -7.84 -10.97 -2.80
N GLN A 50 -8.21 -12.06 -3.49
CA GLN A 50 -9.52 -12.21 -4.14
C GLN A 50 -9.81 -11.08 -5.14
N ILE A 51 -8.76 -10.56 -5.80
CA ILE A 51 -8.83 -9.45 -6.76
C ILE A 51 -8.11 -9.85 -8.04
N GLN A 52 -8.79 -9.72 -9.18
CA GLN A 52 -8.23 -9.97 -10.51
C GLN A 52 -7.12 -8.97 -10.86
N GLU A 53 -6.15 -9.40 -11.66
CA GLU A 53 -4.99 -8.59 -12.07
C GLU A 53 -5.39 -7.26 -12.73
N THR A 54 -6.43 -7.31 -13.57
CA THR A 54 -7.00 -6.13 -14.22
C THR A 54 -7.52 -5.07 -13.25
N LYS A 55 -7.68 -5.39 -11.96
CA LYS A 55 -8.12 -4.49 -10.89
C LYS A 55 -6.98 -4.08 -9.95
N TRP A 56 -5.76 -4.57 -10.14
CA TRP A 56 -4.60 -4.20 -9.32
C TRP A 56 -4.27 -2.70 -9.36
N PRO A 57 -4.40 -1.97 -10.49
CA PRO A 57 -4.20 -0.51 -10.48
C PRO A 57 -5.14 0.20 -9.49
N LYS A 58 -6.44 -0.11 -9.55
CA LYS A 58 -7.45 0.46 -8.64
C LYS A 58 -7.21 0.04 -7.18
N TYR A 59 -6.84 -1.21 -6.95
CA TYR A 59 -6.46 -1.67 -5.62
C TYR A 59 -5.25 -0.92 -5.08
N SER A 60 -4.28 -0.62 -5.94
CA SER A 60 -3.07 0.14 -5.57
C SER A 60 -3.40 1.57 -5.19
N GLU A 61 -4.25 2.24 -5.98
CA GLU A 61 -4.72 3.59 -5.65
C GLU A 61 -5.45 3.60 -4.31
N LYS A 62 -6.36 2.64 -4.08
CA LYS A 62 -7.04 2.47 -2.81
C LYS A 62 -6.05 2.37 -1.64
N GLU A 63 -5.14 1.40 -1.68
CA GLU A 63 -4.26 1.13 -0.53
C GLU A 63 -3.32 2.31 -0.24
N LEU A 64 -2.83 3.00 -1.27
CA LEU A 64 -1.99 4.19 -1.09
C LEU A 64 -2.79 5.38 -0.55
N THR A 65 -3.95 5.69 -1.13
CA THR A 65 -4.80 6.80 -0.68
C THR A 65 -5.33 6.57 0.74
N ASP A 66 -5.69 5.33 1.09
CA ASP A 66 -6.10 4.95 2.45
C ASP A 66 -4.97 5.14 3.46
N ASN A 67 -3.75 4.75 3.12
CA ASN A 67 -2.60 4.97 3.99
C ASN A 67 -2.29 6.46 4.18
N SER A 68 -2.38 7.26 3.11
CA SER A 68 -2.25 8.71 3.17
C SER A 68 -3.32 9.36 4.04
N TYR A 69 -4.58 8.96 3.90
CA TYR A 69 -5.68 9.50 4.70
C TYR A 69 -5.57 9.12 6.18
N ASP A 70 -5.27 7.85 6.47
CA ASP A 70 -5.02 7.38 7.83
C ASP A 70 -3.86 8.16 8.49
N TRP A 71 -2.77 8.41 7.74
CA TRP A 71 -1.64 9.19 8.21
C TRP A 71 -2.05 10.61 8.61
N LEU A 72 -2.83 11.29 7.75
CA LEU A 72 -3.34 12.63 8.05
C LEU A 72 -4.26 12.62 9.27
N ASN A 73 -5.06 11.58 9.48
CA ASN A 73 -5.91 11.49 10.68
C ASN A 73 -5.10 11.30 11.97
N ASP A 74 -3.98 10.58 11.91
CA ASP A 74 -3.13 10.37 13.07
C ASP A 74 -2.29 11.61 13.45
N HIS A 75 -1.87 12.42 12.46
CA HIS A 75 -0.90 13.50 12.68
C HIS A 75 -1.48 14.91 12.49
N TYR A 76 -2.51 15.06 11.68
CA TYR A 76 -3.17 16.33 11.38
C TYR A 76 -4.69 16.16 11.53
N PRO A 77 -5.21 15.77 12.71
CA PRO A 77 -6.61 15.39 12.87
C PRO A 77 -7.58 16.54 12.56
N ALA A 78 -8.65 16.24 11.81
CA ALA A 78 -9.76 17.16 11.62
C ALA A 78 -10.69 17.19 12.85
N PRO A 79 -11.37 18.30 13.15
CA PRO A 79 -11.32 19.61 12.47
C PRO A 79 -10.20 20.52 12.99
N THR A 80 -9.33 20.01 13.88
CA THR A 80 -8.34 20.84 14.59
C THR A 80 -7.16 21.29 13.73
N ALA A 81 -6.80 20.50 12.72
CA ALA A 81 -5.81 20.90 11.73
C ALA A 81 -6.46 21.81 10.66
N ASP A 82 -5.75 22.87 10.26
CA ASP A 82 -6.17 23.72 9.13
C ASP A 82 -6.35 22.84 7.89
N GLU A 83 -7.48 22.97 7.20
CA GLU A 83 -7.80 22.22 5.98
C GLU A 83 -6.70 22.38 4.91
N LYS A 84 -5.99 23.52 4.91
CA LYS A 84 -4.84 23.79 4.03
C LYS A 84 -3.63 22.90 4.32
N VAL A 85 -3.59 22.25 5.48
CA VAL A 85 -2.53 21.31 5.87
C VAL A 85 -2.85 19.91 5.39
N ARG A 86 -4.12 19.53 5.26
CA ARG A 86 -4.52 18.16 4.91
C ARG A 86 -4.68 18.02 3.40
N LYS A 87 -3.62 17.62 2.71
CA LYS A 87 -3.62 17.48 1.25
C LYS A 87 -3.26 16.07 0.83
N ILE A 88 -4.00 15.52 -0.14
CA ILE A 88 -3.68 14.27 -0.84
C ILE A 88 -3.70 14.55 -2.34
N ALA A 89 -2.62 14.19 -3.03
CA ALA A 89 -2.52 14.28 -4.48
C ALA A 89 -2.28 12.90 -5.07
N VAL A 90 -3.05 12.56 -6.09
CA VAL A 90 -2.87 11.35 -6.90
C VAL A 90 -2.40 11.79 -8.29
N ARG A 91 -1.31 11.18 -8.78
CA ARG A 91 -0.83 11.38 -10.14
C ARG A 91 -0.67 10.04 -10.83
N ILE A 92 -1.26 9.92 -12.01
CA ILE A 92 -1.13 8.76 -12.88
C ILE A 92 -0.30 9.16 -14.09
N LYS A 93 0.73 8.37 -14.40
CA LYS A 93 1.53 8.49 -15.62
C LYS A 93 1.55 7.17 -16.35
N ILE A 94 1.33 7.20 -17.66
CA ILE A 94 1.59 6.06 -18.54
C ILE A 94 3.02 6.19 -19.07
N ASP A 95 3.76 5.09 -19.04
CA ASP A 95 5.15 5.03 -19.49
C ASP A 95 5.36 3.73 -20.26
N SER A 96 6.52 3.57 -20.86
CA SER A 96 6.92 2.31 -21.49
C SER A 96 8.34 1.89 -21.10
N ILE A 97 8.54 0.58 -21.01
CA ILE A 97 9.83 -0.04 -20.71
C ILE A 97 10.08 -1.19 -21.68
N LEU A 98 11.35 -1.52 -21.90
CA LEU A 98 11.74 -2.64 -22.76
C LEU A 98 11.83 -3.93 -21.95
N ASP A 99 11.27 -5.02 -22.48
CA ASP A 99 11.50 -6.37 -21.94
C ASP A 99 12.86 -6.95 -22.36
N SER A 100 13.17 -8.17 -21.89
CA SER A 100 14.42 -8.87 -22.22
C SER A 100 14.60 -9.06 -23.73
N MET A 101 13.50 -9.16 -24.48
CA MET A 101 13.48 -9.28 -25.93
C MET A 101 13.39 -7.92 -26.66
N GLN A 102 13.58 -6.80 -25.96
CA GLN A 102 13.48 -5.44 -26.51
C GLN A 102 12.09 -5.07 -27.04
N ASN A 103 11.02 -5.74 -26.59
CA ASN A 103 9.66 -5.29 -26.87
C ASN A 103 9.26 -4.20 -25.89
N GLU A 104 8.60 -3.18 -26.42
CA GLU A 104 7.99 -2.13 -25.61
C GLU A 104 6.79 -2.68 -24.83
N ARG A 105 6.81 -2.47 -23.52
CA ARG A 105 5.74 -2.84 -22.57
C ARG A 105 5.23 -1.59 -21.89
N ILE A 106 3.90 -1.44 -21.90
CA ILE A 106 3.25 -0.29 -21.26
C ILE A 106 3.15 -0.53 -19.76
N ILE A 107 3.54 0.48 -18.98
CA ILE A 107 3.42 0.48 -17.53
C ILE A 107 2.61 1.69 -17.06
N LEU A 108 1.90 1.49 -15.94
CA LEU A 108 1.26 2.56 -15.19
C LEU A 108 2.11 2.90 -13.99
N ARG A 109 2.48 4.17 -13.86
CA ARG A 109 3.06 4.75 -12.65
C ARG A 109 1.97 5.48 -11.88
N LEU A 110 1.69 4.98 -10.69
CA LEU A 110 0.76 5.57 -9.74
C LEU A 110 1.58 6.24 -8.63
N VAL A 111 1.36 7.53 -8.44
CA VAL A 111 1.98 8.34 -7.40
C VAL A 111 0.89 8.83 -6.47
N VAL A 112 1.05 8.57 -5.17
CA VAL A 112 0.21 9.17 -4.13
C VAL A 112 1.08 9.97 -3.19
N ARG A 113 0.72 11.24 -2.99
CA ARG A 113 1.40 12.19 -2.13
C ARG A 113 0.44 12.66 -1.05
N ASN A 114 0.88 12.68 0.20
CA ASN A 114 0.21 13.43 1.26
C ASN A 114 1.10 14.51 1.83
N SER A 115 0.49 15.54 2.40
CA SER A 115 1.21 16.55 3.16
C SER A 115 1.90 15.97 4.39
N ASN A 116 3.05 16.56 4.71
CA ASN A 116 3.82 16.31 5.92
C ASN A 116 4.58 17.60 6.27
N ILE A 117 3.83 18.67 6.55
CA ILE A 117 4.37 20.04 6.69
C ILE A 117 5.33 20.18 7.87
N ASP A 118 5.11 19.39 8.93
CA ASP A 118 5.94 19.41 10.13
C ASP A 118 7.17 18.50 9.99
N ASN A 119 7.39 17.95 8.79
CA ASN A 119 8.50 17.06 8.46
C ASN A 119 8.62 15.90 9.46
N ILE A 120 7.47 15.32 9.83
CA ILE A 120 7.38 14.21 10.79
C ILE A 120 8.14 13.00 10.21
N PRO A 121 9.00 12.33 10.97
CA PRO A 121 9.69 11.13 10.48
C PRO A 121 8.70 10.06 10.01
N VAL A 122 8.93 9.52 8.82
CA VAL A 122 8.18 8.40 8.25
C VAL A 122 9.15 7.35 7.71
N PHE A 123 8.67 6.11 7.60
CA PHE A 123 9.46 4.98 7.09
C PHE A 123 10.80 4.75 7.82
N GLU A 124 10.86 4.99 9.14
CA GLU A 124 12.09 4.90 9.96
C GLU A 124 12.77 3.52 9.93
N GLU A 125 12.08 2.47 9.48
CA GLU A 125 12.57 1.09 9.41
C GLU A 125 12.24 0.43 8.06
N LEU A 126 12.79 0.96 6.96
CA LEU A 126 12.56 0.43 5.60
C LEU A 126 12.85 -1.07 5.48
N GLY A 127 13.90 -1.57 6.17
CA GLY A 127 14.23 -2.99 6.18
C GLY A 127 13.09 -3.87 6.71
N TYR A 128 12.38 -3.43 7.75
CA TYR A 128 11.22 -4.15 8.29
C TYR A 128 9.98 -4.00 7.42
N ILE A 129 9.78 -2.83 6.82
CA ILE A 129 8.66 -2.59 5.89
C ILE A 129 8.75 -3.57 4.72
N PHE A 130 9.94 -3.82 4.20
CA PHE A 130 10.17 -4.73 3.07
C PHE A 130 10.66 -6.14 3.48
N ASP A 131 10.56 -6.53 4.75
CA ASP A 131 10.84 -7.90 5.20
C ASP A 131 9.73 -8.85 4.72
N TYR A 132 9.97 -9.67 3.69
CA TYR A 132 8.98 -10.60 3.15
C TYR A 132 8.73 -11.83 4.05
N ALA A 133 9.54 -12.05 5.08
CA ALA A 133 9.30 -13.11 6.07
C ALA A 133 8.36 -12.66 7.20
N LYS A 134 8.09 -11.36 7.31
CA LYS A 134 7.30 -10.78 8.40
C LYS A 134 6.25 -9.80 7.89
N TRP A 135 5.11 -9.80 8.56
CA TRP A 135 4.16 -8.71 8.42
C TRP A 135 4.62 -7.54 9.30
N ALA A 136 4.72 -6.36 8.70
CA ALA A 136 4.99 -5.12 9.41
C ALA A 136 3.77 -4.22 9.26
N SER A 137 3.02 -4.01 10.34
CA SER A 137 1.86 -3.11 10.32
C SER A 137 1.78 -2.33 11.62
N THR A 138 1.65 -1.02 11.51
CA THR A 138 1.34 -0.14 12.65
C THR A 138 -0.11 -0.25 13.11
N LYS A 139 -0.95 -0.99 12.38
CA LYS A 139 -2.42 -1.04 12.53
C LYS A 139 -2.94 -2.37 13.11
N ARG A 140 -2.21 -3.48 13.00
CA ARG A 140 -2.64 -4.79 13.53
C ARG A 140 -2.79 -4.76 15.06
N HIS A 141 -3.86 -5.36 15.60
CA HIS A 141 -4.21 -5.43 17.04
C HIS A 141 -4.41 -4.10 17.79
N GLN A 142 -4.48 -2.97 17.10
CA GLN A 142 -5.05 -1.76 17.68
C GLN A 142 -6.55 -1.77 17.36
N TYR A 143 -7.42 -1.70 18.36
CA TYR A 143 -8.87 -1.52 18.16
C TYR A 143 -9.16 -0.12 17.56
N ARG A 144 -8.76 0.11 16.30
CA ARG A 144 -8.94 1.35 15.55
C ARG A 144 -9.64 1.02 14.23
N MET A 145 -10.66 1.80 13.89
CA MET A 145 -11.22 1.81 12.54
C MET A 145 -10.29 2.67 11.67
N THR A 146 -9.51 2.03 10.81
CA THR A 146 -8.63 2.67 9.81
C THR A 146 -9.02 2.20 8.42
N CYS A 147 -8.70 2.96 7.38
CA CYS A 147 -9.05 2.61 6.00
C CYS A 147 -8.16 1.48 5.44
N GLY A 148 -6.88 1.42 5.83
CA GLY A 148 -5.96 0.33 5.47
C GLY A 148 -5.92 -0.80 6.49
N SER A 149 -5.94 -2.07 6.03
CA SER A 149 -6.11 -3.24 6.91
C SER A 149 -4.80 -3.94 7.30
N GLN A 150 -3.77 -3.89 6.45
CA GLN A 150 -2.78 -4.98 6.45
C GLN A 150 -1.31 -4.56 6.41
N GLY A 151 -0.97 -3.31 6.06
CA GLY A 151 0.41 -2.77 6.15
C GLY A 151 1.41 -3.39 5.18
N ASP A 152 0.94 -4.15 4.19
CA ASP A 152 1.77 -5.01 3.34
C ASP A 152 1.77 -4.58 1.86
N PHE A 153 1.00 -3.55 1.53
CA PHE A 153 0.80 -3.13 0.15
C PHE A 153 2.10 -2.83 -0.60
N LEU A 154 3.09 -2.17 0.01
CA LEU A 154 4.35 -1.81 -0.68
C LEU A 154 5.17 -3.04 -1.09
N LYS A 155 5.16 -4.10 -0.27
CA LYS A 155 5.77 -5.39 -0.62
C LYS A 155 5.01 -6.04 -1.77
N ARG A 156 3.68 -6.00 -1.67
CA ARG A 156 2.77 -6.60 -2.62
C ARG A 156 2.80 -5.91 -3.98
N SER A 157 2.94 -4.59 -4.06
CA SER A 157 2.99 -3.84 -5.32
C SER A 157 4.22 -4.20 -6.15
N LEU A 158 5.38 -4.39 -5.52
CA LEU A 158 6.58 -4.89 -6.19
C LEU A 158 6.36 -6.29 -6.79
N CYS A 159 5.72 -7.16 -6.01
CA CYS A 159 5.43 -8.52 -6.41
C CYS A 159 4.32 -8.62 -7.46
N MET A 160 3.33 -7.72 -7.44
CA MET A 160 2.36 -7.55 -8.52
C MET A 160 3.08 -7.19 -9.83
N GLY A 161 3.98 -6.19 -9.79
CA GLY A 161 4.78 -5.81 -10.95
C GLY A 161 5.57 -6.99 -11.52
N TYR A 162 6.29 -7.71 -10.66
CA TYR A 162 7.01 -8.93 -11.06
C TYR A 162 6.12 -10.03 -11.63
N ALA A 163 5.01 -10.35 -10.97
CA ALA A 163 4.12 -11.42 -11.38
C ALA A 163 3.49 -11.13 -12.75
N SER A 164 3.02 -9.90 -12.96
CA SER A 164 2.52 -9.44 -14.26
C SER A 164 3.59 -9.49 -15.34
N TRP A 165 4.78 -8.99 -15.01
CA TRP A 165 5.91 -8.93 -15.94
C TRP A 165 6.36 -10.30 -16.44
N THR A 166 6.50 -11.25 -15.52
CA THR A 166 6.94 -12.62 -15.84
C THR A 166 5.83 -13.46 -16.47
N ALA A 167 4.56 -13.20 -16.17
CA ALA A 167 3.44 -13.87 -16.83
C ALA A 167 3.29 -13.50 -18.32
N MET A 168 3.78 -12.32 -18.73
CA MET A 168 3.75 -11.87 -20.13
C MET A 168 4.86 -12.46 -21.00
N ASP A 169 5.87 -13.08 -20.39
CA ASP A 169 6.94 -13.77 -21.09
C ASP A 169 6.53 -15.23 -21.31
N ASN A 170 5.92 -15.49 -22.47
CA ASN A 170 5.50 -16.82 -22.94
C ASN A 170 6.65 -17.81 -23.21
N THR A 171 7.85 -17.54 -22.69
CA THR A 171 9.00 -18.41 -22.91
C THR A 171 9.03 -19.48 -21.82
N GLU A 172 8.36 -20.61 -22.06
CA GLU A 172 8.46 -21.84 -21.25
C GLU A 172 9.91 -22.37 -21.08
N TYR A 173 10.91 -21.69 -21.67
CA TYR A 173 12.29 -22.15 -21.83
C TYR A 173 13.38 -21.07 -21.62
N SER A 174 13.05 -19.84 -21.18
CA SER A 174 14.14 -18.90 -20.88
C SER A 174 14.69 -19.16 -19.47
N PHE A 175 15.94 -19.59 -19.41
CA PHE A 175 16.74 -19.67 -18.19
C PHE A 175 17.21 -18.28 -17.72
N GLU A 176 16.66 -17.20 -18.28
CA GLU A 176 17.00 -15.85 -17.88
C GLU A 176 16.21 -15.50 -16.62
N ASP A 177 16.91 -15.06 -15.58
CA ASP A 177 16.30 -14.46 -14.40
C ASP A 177 15.59 -13.16 -14.83
N ASN A 178 14.36 -13.28 -15.33
CA ASN A 178 13.56 -12.13 -15.66
C ASN A 178 13.11 -11.45 -14.36
N GLN A 179 13.55 -10.21 -14.15
CA GLN A 179 13.35 -9.48 -12.91
C GLN A 179 12.58 -8.20 -13.19
N TRP A 180 11.67 -7.84 -12.29
CA TRP A 180 10.93 -6.60 -12.39
C TRP A 180 11.89 -5.40 -12.29
N PRO A 181 12.02 -4.58 -13.35
CA PRO A 181 13.03 -3.53 -13.38
C PRO A 181 12.60 -2.27 -12.61
N GLU A 182 11.31 -2.11 -12.32
CA GLU A 182 10.78 -0.89 -11.73
C GLU A 182 10.75 -0.96 -10.19
N PRO A 183 11.21 0.09 -9.50
CA PRO A 183 11.15 0.17 -8.05
C PRO A 183 9.80 0.70 -7.56
N VAL A 184 9.55 0.50 -6.27
CA VAL A 184 8.74 1.43 -5.48
C VAL A 184 9.64 2.60 -5.11
N ILE A 185 9.22 3.83 -5.42
CA ILE A 185 9.96 5.04 -5.08
C ILE A 185 9.27 5.71 -3.90
N LEU A 186 10.05 6.02 -2.87
CA LEU A 186 9.59 6.68 -1.65
C LEU A 186 10.30 8.03 -1.55
N ARG A 187 9.55 9.12 -1.46
CA ARG A 187 10.10 10.46 -1.24
C ARG A 187 9.53 11.06 0.03
N PHE A 188 10.37 11.34 1.02
CA PHE A 188 9.97 11.82 2.33
C PHE A 188 11.15 12.43 3.08
N ASN A 189 10.88 13.35 4.00
CA ASN A 189 11.90 13.98 4.85
C ASN A 189 13.14 14.50 4.09
N GLY A 190 12.96 15.01 2.87
CA GLY A 190 14.02 15.50 1.98
C GLY A 190 14.90 14.41 1.34
N GLN A 191 14.45 13.15 1.39
CA GLN A 191 15.16 11.98 0.91
C GLN A 191 14.32 11.17 -0.08
N GLU A 192 14.97 10.56 -1.06
CA GLU A 192 14.40 9.58 -1.97
C GLU A 192 15.08 8.22 -1.76
N TYR A 193 14.26 7.17 -1.69
CA TYR A 193 14.67 5.78 -1.71
C TYR A 193 13.99 5.05 -2.86
N LYS A 194 14.70 4.11 -3.47
CA LYS A 194 14.17 3.21 -4.49
C LYS A 194 14.28 1.78 -3.99
N VAL A 195 13.17 1.08 -3.89
CA VAL A 195 13.14 -0.30 -3.43
C VAL A 195 12.77 -1.20 -4.59
N PHE A 196 13.66 -2.13 -4.90
CA PHE A 196 13.45 -3.15 -5.93
C PHE A 196 13.16 -4.49 -5.27
N VAL A 197 12.56 -5.40 -6.03
CA VAL A 197 12.43 -6.81 -5.62
C VAL A 197 13.35 -7.67 -6.48
N ARG A 198 14.06 -8.60 -5.84
CA ARG A 198 14.79 -9.67 -6.51
C ARG A 198 14.20 -11.00 -6.10
N ILE A 199 13.84 -11.83 -7.07
CA ILE A 199 13.25 -13.14 -6.85
C ILE A 199 14.19 -14.19 -7.40
N ASP A 200 14.65 -15.06 -6.53
CA ASP A 200 15.37 -16.28 -6.90
C ASP A 200 14.34 -17.42 -6.93
N MET A 201 14.12 -17.98 -8.12
CA MET A 201 13.19 -19.10 -8.30
C MET A 201 13.84 -20.46 -8.02
N SER A 202 15.18 -20.54 -8.02
CA SER A 202 15.93 -21.77 -7.69
C SER A 202 15.86 -22.07 -6.18
N ILE A 203 15.84 -21.01 -5.37
CA ILE A 203 15.60 -21.05 -3.94
C ILE A 203 14.51 -20.01 -3.69
N PRO A 204 13.20 -20.38 -3.60
CA PRO A 204 12.08 -19.45 -3.64
C PRO A 204 12.23 -18.40 -2.54
N LYS A 205 12.87 -17.29 -2.89
CA LYS A 205 13.36 -16.28 -1.98
C LYS A 205 13.13 -14.92 -2.61
N ILE A 206 12.43 -14.08 -1.86
CA ILE A 206 12.16 -12.70 -2.23
C ILE A 206 13.10 -11.82 -1.41
N THR A 207 13.93 -11.05 -2.09
CA THR A 207 14.92 -10.16 -1.47
C THR A 207 14.65 -8.72 -1.87
N PRO A 208 14.35 -7.80 -0.94
CA PRO A 208 14.28 -6.39 -1.25
C PRO A 208 15.69 -5.83 -1.47
N VAL A 209 15.83 -4.97 -2.48
CA VAL A 209 17.07 -4.22 -2.73
C VAL A 209 16.75 -2.74 -2.58
N ILE A 210 17.19 -2.16 -1.47
CA ILE A 210 16.95 -0.74 -1.15
C ILE A 210 18.15 0.08 -1.64
N LYS A 211 17.91 1.09 -2.48
CA LYS A 211 18.90 2.08 -2.92
C LYS A 211 18.53 3.46 -2.38
N GLY A 212 19.52 4.19 -1.87
CA GLY A 212 19.35 5.52 -1.28
C GLY A 212 20.05 5.64 0.08
N PRO A 213 19.84 6.74 0.82
CA PRO A 213 19.07 7.91 0.40
C PRO A 213 19.79 8.72 -0.68
N THR A 214 19.02 9.30 -1.59
CA THR A 214 19.43 10.47 -2.39
C THR A 214 18.67 11.70 -1.89
N LYS A 215 19.25 12.91 -1.98
CA LYS A 215 18.55 14.14 -1.58
C LYS A 215 17.45 14.48 -2.59
N CYS A 216 16.30 14.92 -2.10
CA CYS A 216 15.19 15.45 -2.91
C CYS A 216 14.47 16.60 -2.18
N ASP A 217 13.45 17.18 -2.81
CA ASP A 217 12.67 18.32 -2.30
C ASP A 217 11.47 17.93 -1.40
N ALA A 218 11.40 16.67 -0.96
CA ALA A 218 10.29 16.13 -0.18
C ALA A 218 10.34 16.49 1.32
N THR A 219 10.49 17.77 1.66
CA THR A 219 10.56 18.25 3.06
C THR A 219 9.21 18.52 3.70
N ALA A 220 8.18 18.78 2.90
CA ALA A 220 6.83 19.12 3.36
C ALA A 220 5.76 18.10 2.93
N PHE A 221 6.18 16.97 2.35
CA PHE A 221 5.28 15.92 1.89
C PHE A 221 5.92 14.54 2.01
N THR A 222 5.06 13.53 1.92
CA THR A 222 5.43 12.13 1.76
C THR A 222 4.79 11.64 0.48
N GLU A 223 5.56 10.97 -0.35
CA GLU A 223 5.13 10.47 -1.66
C GLU A 223 5.58 9.02 -1.84
N VAL A 224 4.66 8.21 -2.36
CA VAL A 224 4.90 6.84 -2.75
C VAL A 224 4.53 6.70 -4.23
N GLU A 225 5.45 6.17 -5.01
CA GLU A 225 5.27 5.85 -6.41
C GLU A 225 5.45 4.35 -6.63
N THR A 226 4.48 3.74 -7.31
CA THR A 226 4.48 2.32 -7.67
C THR A 226 4.26 2.17 -9.17
N ALA A 227 4.95 1.23 -9.80
CA ALA A 227 4.74 0.88 -11.21
C ALA A 227 4.07 -0.50 -11.34
N LEU A 228 3.14 -0.61 -12.27
CA LEU A 228 2.48 -1.88 -12.63
C LEU A 228 2.45 -2.03 -14.16
N PRO A 229 2.76 -3.21 -14.71
CA PRO A 229 2.45 -3.51 -16.10
C PRO A 229 0.95 -3.36 -16.35
N ILE A 230 0.59 -2.73 -17.46
CA ILE A 230 -0.75 -2.86 -18.03
C ILE A 230 -0.61 -3.85 -19.17
N GLU A 231 -1.49 -4.85 -19.20
CA GLU A 231 -1.55 -5.80 -20.31
C GLU A 231 -1.80 -5.06 -21.63
N SER A 232 -0.71 -4.71 -22.31
CA SER A 232 -0.70 -4.29 -23.70
C SER A 232 -0.45 -5.55 -24.51
N THR A 233 -1.50 -6.31 -24.81
CA THR A 233 -1.39 -7.14 -26.01
C THR A 233 -1.10 -6.17 -27.15
N ALA A 234 0.00 -6.39 -27.87
CA ALA A 234 0.51 -5.54 -28.94
C ALA A 234 -0.41 -5.47 -30.18
N ASN A 235 -1.72 -5.59 -29.97
CA ASN A 235 -2.78 -5.37 -30.92
C ASN A 235 -3.40 -3.98 -30.68
N GLN A 236 -4.06 -3.45 -31.70
CA GLN A 236 -4.60 -2.08 -31.82
C GLN A 236 -5.52 -1.58 -30.66
N ASN A 237 -5.76 -2.38 -29.63
CA ASN A 237 -6.65 -2.09 -28.48
C ASN A 237 -5.94 -1.66 -27.19
N TRP A 238 -4.60 -1.60 -27.13
CA TRP A 238 -3.90 -1.22 -25.89
C TRP A 238 -4.30 0.19 -25.39
N LYS A 239 -4.51 1.15 -26.31
CA LYS A 239 -4.99 2.50 -25.94
C LYS A 239 -6.36 2.46 -25.28
N ASN A 240 -7.26 1.61 -25.77
CA ASN A 240 -8.59 1.43 -25.17
C ASN A 240 -8.49 0.81 -23.77
N ASN A 241 -7.57 -0.15 -23.59
CA ASN A 241 -7.31 -0.75 -22.27
C ASN A 241 -6.74 0.28 -21.29
N VAL A 242 -5.74 1.06 -21.71
CA VAL A 242 -5.17 2.14 -20.90
C VAL A 242 -6.25 3.15 -20.53
N ASN A 243 -7.03 3.64 -21.49
CA ASN A 243 -8.11 4.59 -21.24
C ASN A 243 -9.16 4.02 -20.27
N ARG A 244 -9.53 2.74 -20.42
CA ARG A 244 -10.43 2.08 -19.47
C ARG A 244 -9.86 2.07 -18.06
N VAL A 245 -8.59 1.70 -17.90
CA VAL A 245 -7.92 1.71 -16.59
C VAL A 245 -7.86 3.13 -16.02
N LEU A 246 -7.48 4.14 -16.82
CA LEU A 246 -7.44 5.53 -16.38
C LEU A 246 -8.80 6.05 -15.93
N ASN A 247 -9.87 5.73 -16.67
CA ASN A 247 -11.24 6.08 -16.30
C ASN A 247 -11.65 5.40 -14.99
N GLU A 248 -11.37 4.10 -14.83
CA GLU A 248 -11.67 3.37 -13.58
C GLU A 248 -10.96 3.96 -12.35
N LEU A 249 -9.76 4.52 -12.52
CA LEU A 249 -9.00 5.18 -11.45
C LEU A 249 -9.58 6.56 -11.10
N GLU A 250 -9.92 7.38 -12.08
CA GLU A 250 -10.58 8.67 -11.83
C GLU A 250 -11.96 8.50 -11.20
N ASP A 251 -12.79 7.58 -11.72
CA ASP A 251 -14.07 7.25 -11.11
C ASP A 251 -13.90 6.82 -9.65
N TYR A 252 -12.85 6.05 -9.35
CA TYR A 252 -12.55 5.66 -7.98
C TYR A 252 -12.16 6.87 -7.13
N TYR A 253 -11.23 7.71 -7.61
CA TYR A 253 -10.80 8.93 -6.94
C TYR A 253 -11.97 9.87 -6.64
N GLU A 254 -12.85 10.12 -7.61
CA GLU A 254 -14.03 11.00 -7.45
C GLU A 254 -14.96 10.47 -6.37
N ASN A 255 -15.22 9.16 -6.35
CA ASN A 255 -16.02 8.53 -5.30
C ASN A 255 -15.31 8.56 -3.94
N TYR A 256 -13.97 8.41 -3.93
CA TYR A 256 -13.16 8.36 -2.72
C TYR A 256 -13.20 9.67 -1.94
N MET A 257 -13.16 10.81 -2.63
CA MET A 257 -13.11 12.14 -2.02
C MET A 257 -14.45 12.59 -1.42
N ILE A 258 -15.60 12.13 -1.95
CA ILE A 258 -16.94 12.55 -1.49
C ILE A 258 -17.12 12.34 0.02
N ALA A 259 -16.60 11.22 0.55
CA ALA A 259 -16.78 10.87 1.96
C ALA A 259 -15.70 11.44 2.91
N LYS A 260 -14.73 12.23 2.40
CA LYS A 260 -13.53 12.64 3.14
C LYS A 260 -13.41 14.15 3.27
N THR A 261 -14.35 14.74 3.99
CA THR A 261 -14.38 16.18 4.26
C THR A 261 -13.14 16.65 5.05
N GLY A 262 -12.79 17.93 4.92
CA GLY A 262 -11.63 18.52 5.59
C GLY A 262 -10.27 18.05 5.06
N THR A 263 -10.22 17.50 3.84
CA THR A 263 -8.98 17.13 3.15
C THR A 263 -9.07 17.64 1.70
N GLU A 264 -8.06 18.38 1.26
CA GLU A 264 -7.92 18.84 -0.12
C GLU A 264 -7.38 17.69 -0.98
N PHE A 265 -8.12 17.32 -2.04
CA PHE A 265 -7.72 16.29 -2.98
C PHE A 265 -7.36 16.90 -4.33
N SER A 266 -6.34 16.35 -4.99
CA SER A 266 -6.03 16.65 -6.39
C SER A 266 -5.70 15.38 -7.17
N PHE A 267 -6.09 15.35 -8.45
CA PHE A 267 -5.84 14.23 -9.36
C PHE A 267 -5.26 14.77 -10.66
N ILE A 268 -4.16 14.15 -11.12
CA ILE A 268 -3.48 14.54 -12.35
C ILE A 268 -3.23 13.31 -13.20
N ARG A 269 -3.66 13.35 -14.45
CA ARG A 269 -3.22 12.40 -15.49
C ARG A 269 -2.12 13.02 -16.32
N THR A 270 -1.07 12.25 -16.58
CA THR A 270 -0.02 12.63 -17.52
C THR A 270 0.05 11.57 -18.59
N ASP A 271 -0.41 11.95 -19.78
CA ASP A 271 -0.21 11.16 -20.98
C ASP A 271 1.22 11.43 -21.46
N SER A 272 2.13 10.53 -21.12
CA SER A 272 3.44 10.47 -21.77
C SER A 272 3.48 9.24 -22.65
N LEU A 273 3.13 9.45 -23.92
CA LEU A 273 3.30 8.54 -25.03
C LEU A 273 3.76 9.36 -26.25
#